data_AF-A0A0G1L6W3-F1
#
_entry.id   AF-A0A0G1L6W3-F1
#
_cell.length_a   1.000
_cell.length_b   1.000
_cell.length_c   1.000
_cell.angle_alpha   90.00
_cell.angle_beta   90.00
_cell.angle_gamma   90.00
#
_symmetry.space_group_name_H-M   'P 1'
#
loop_
_entity.id
_entity.type
_entity.pdbx_description
1 polymer ?
#
loop_
_entity_poly.entity_id
_entity_poly.type
_entity_poly.pdbx_seq_one_letter_code
_entity_poly.pdbx_strand_id
1 'polypeptide(L)'
;MELDKNKFALAAGATMGVWYVICAALVAIVPDLAMKLFSWIVHLIDLKAKVSFPEVIYGFVEVVVLAYITAYVFAWLHNRFMKTA
;
A
#
# COMPACT_ATOMS: atom_id res chain seq x y z
N MET A 1 -18.71 17.31 -0.49
CA MET A 1 -18.08 17.00 0.82
C MET A 1 -16.61 17.38 0.73
N GLU A 2 -16.03 18.00 1.75
CA GLU A 2 -14.60 18.35 1.76
C GLU A 2 -13.82 17.35 2.62
N LEU A 3 -12.83 16.68 2.03
CA LEU A 3 -11.97 15.73 2.72
C LEU A 3 -10.84 16.48 3.44
N ASP A 4 -10.60 16.16 4.71
CA ASP A 4 -9.35 16.53 5.39
C ASP A 4 -8.21 15.70 4.78
N LYS A 5 -7.41 16.35 3.94
CA LYS A 5 -6.35 15.71 3.15
C LYS A 5 -5.35 14.95 4.03
N ASN A 6 -4.98 15.52 5.18
CA ASN A 6 -3.98 14.93 6.07
C ASN A 6 -4.57 13.74 6.82
N LYS A 7 -5.77 13.88 7.39
CA LYS A 7 -6.43 12.76 8.10
C LYS A 7 -6.74 11.61 7.16
N PHE A 8 -7.20 11.89 5.95
CA PHE A 8 -7.47 10.88 4.94
C PHE A 8 -6.19 10.16 4.50
N ALA A 9 -5.13 10.92 4.20
CA ALA A 9 -3.84 10.35 3.83
C ALA A 9 -3.21 9.51 4.95
N LEU A 10 -3.31 9.97 6.20
CA LEU A 10 -2.82 9.24 7.37
C LEU A 10 -3.59 7.93 7.58
N ALA A 11 -4.93 7.96 7.44
CA ALA A 11 -5.75 6.76 7.53
C ALA A 11 -5.37 5.76 6.43
N ALA A 12 -5.24 6.20 5.18
CA ALA A 12 -4.84 5.34 4.07
C ALA A 12 -3.44 4.73 4.28
N GLY A 13 -2.45 5.55 4.67
CA GLY A 13 -1.10 5.10 4.98
C GLY A 13 -1.07 4.08 6.13
N ALA A 14 -1.82 4.33 7.20
CA ALA A 14 -1.92 3.40 8.33
C ALA A 14 -2.58 2.07 7.94
N THR A 15 -3.69 2.12 7.19
CA THR A 15 -4.35 0.91 6.67
C THR A 15 -3.40 0.10 5.79
N MET A 16 -2.69 0.75 4.87
CA MET A 16 -1.72 0.08 4.00
C MET A 16 -0.52 -0.47 4.77
N GLY A 17 -0.07 0.21 5.83
CA GLY A 17 0.98 -0.29 6.72
C GLY A 17 0.56 -1.58 7.44
N VAL A 18 -0.65 -1.60 8.02
CA VAL A 18 -1.20 -2.83 8.64
C VAL A 18 -1.31 -3.96 7.62
N TRP A 19 -1.81 -3.66 6.42
CA TRP A 19 -1.93 -4.64 5.35
C TRP A 19 -0.57 -5.19 4.92
N TYR A 20 0.45 -4.34 4.81
CA TYR A 20 1.82 -4.76 4.51
C TYR A 20 2.36 -5.76 5.53
N VAL A 21 2.17 -5.51 6.83
CA VAL A 21 2.62 -6.42 7.89
C VAL A 21 1.96 -7.80 7.75
N ILE A 22 0.66 -7.84 7.43
CA ILE A 22 -0.06 -9.09 7.17
C ILE A 22 0.54 -9.80 5.95
N CYS A 23 0.79 -9.08 4.86
CA CYS A 23 1.41 -9.64 3.66
C CYS A 23 2.82 -10.20 3.94
N ALA A 24 3.65 -9.46 4.68
CA ALA A 24 5.00 -9.89 5.05
C ALA A 24 4.96 -11.16 5.91
N ALA A 25 4.03 -11.24 6.86
CA ALA A 25 3.83 -12.44 7.67
C ALA A 25 3.37 -13.64 6.83
N LEU A 26 2.46 -13.44 5.87
CA LEU A 26 2.02 -14.51 4.96
C LEU A 26 3.16 -15.04 4.09
N VAL A 27 4.00 -14.18 3.54
CA VAL A 27 5.18 -14.60 2.77
C VAL A 27 6.17 -15.38 3.64
N ALA A 28 6.36 -14.97 4.90
CA ALA A 28 7.27 -15.65 5.83
C ALA A 28 6.79 -17.03 6.28
N ILE A 29 5.47 -17.24 6.41
CA ILE A 29 4.88 -18.49 6.92
C ILE A 29 4.49 -19.44 5.79
N VAL A 30 3.87 -18.93 4.72
CA VAL A 30 3.30 -19.73 3.61
C VAL A 30 3.66 -19.10 2.25
N PRO A 31 4.94 -19.13 1.85
CA PRO A 31 5.41 -18.43 0.66
C PRO A 31 4.69 -18.86 -0.62
N ASP A 32 4.42 -20.15 -0.81
CA ASP A 32 3.74 -20.65 -2.03
C ASP A 32 2.33 -20.06 -2.20
N LEU A 33 1.59 -19.91 -1.10
CA LEU A 33 0.26 -19.31 -1.12
C LEU A 33 0.35 -17.82 -1.43
N ALA A 34 1.31 -17.11 -0.82
CA ALA A 34 1.54 -15.69 -1.07
C ALA A 34 1.88 -15.43 -2.54
N MET A 35 2.76 -16.26 -3.12
CA MET A 35 3.14 -16.20 -4.53
C MET A 35 1.96 -16.46 -5.48
N LYS A 36 1.12 -17.45 -5.17
CA LYS A 36 -0.10 -17.75 -5.94
C LYS A 36 -1.09 -16.60 -5.89
N LEU A 37 -1.33 -16.00 -4.71
CA LEU A 37 -2.19 -14.82 -4.55
C LEU A 37 -1.67 -13.62 -5.36
N PHE A 38 -0.37 -13.32 -5.26
CA PHE A 38 0.26 -12.24 -6.01
C PHE A 38 0.13 -12.43 -7.52
N SER A 39 0.24 -13.67 -8.01
CA SER A 39 0.11 -13.99 -9.44
C SER A 39 -1.27 -13.65 -10.03
N TRP A 40 -2.31 -13.58 -9.19
CA TRP A 40 -3.68 -13.23 -9.62
C TRP A 40 -3.92 -11.72 -9.65
N ILE A 41 -3.20 -10.97 -8.83
CA ILE A 41 -3.46 -9.56 -8.58
C ILE A 41 -2.50 -8.68 -9.40
N VAL A 42 -1.25 -9.13 -9.58
CA VAL A 42 -0.21 -8.37 -10.25
C VAL A 42 0.08 -9.00 -11.61
N HIS A 43 0.02 -8.19 -12.68
CA HIS A 43 0.44 -8.62 -14.00
C HIS A 43 1.97 -8.80 -14.02
N LEU A 44 2.42 -10.06 -13.94
CA LEU A 44 3.75 -10.59 -14.32
C LEU A 44 5.00 -9.92 -13.70
N ILE A 45 5.68 -10.67 -12.84
CA ILE A 45 7.14 -10.93 -12.81
C ILE A 45 7.28 -12.33 -12.22
N ASP A 46 8.21 -13.15 -12.72
CA ASP A 46 8.62 -14.41 -12.06
C ASP A 46 9.33 -14.05 -10.74
N LEU A 47 8.52 -13.82 -9.72
CA LEU A 47 8.95 -13.34 -8.42
C LEU A 47 9.69 -14.49 -7.73
N LYS A 48 10.96 -14.28 -7.37
CA LYS A 48 11.66 -15.20 -6.47
C LYS A 48 11.44 -14.69 -5.06
N ALA A 49 10.70 -15.44 -4.25
CA ALA A 49 10.50 -15.13 -2.84
C ALA A 49 11.82 -15.26 -2.08
N LYS A 50 12.62 -14.20 -2.10
CA LYS A 50 13.66 -13.94 -1.11
C LYS A 50 13.20 -12.75 -0.31
N VAL A 51 13.13 -12.94 1.01
CA VAL A 51 12.78 -11.91 1.97
C VAL A 51 13.99 -11.70 2.85
N SER A 52 14.70 -10.59 2.69
CA SER A 52 15.67 -10.14 3.68
C SER A 52 15.04 -9.13 4.63
N PHE A 53 15.50 -9.10 5.89
CA PHE A 53 14.97 -8.17 6.88
C PHE A 53 15.06 -6.68 6.44
N PRO A 54 16.17 -6.22 5.81
CA PRO A 54 16.22 -4.87 5.26
C PRO A 54 15.15 -4.60 4.20
N GLU A 55 14.92 -5.53 3.27
CA GLU A 55 13.92 -5.39 2.21
C GLU A 55 12.50 -5.23 2.78
N VAL A 56 12.17 -5.92 3.88
CA VAL A 56 10.87 -5.77 4.55
C VAL A 56 10.69 -4.37 5.12
N ILE A 57 11.73 -3.79 5.72
CA ILE A 57 11.66 -2.43 6.27
C ILE A 57 11.53 -1.41 5.14
N TYR A 58 12.35 -1.52 4.09
CA TYR A 58 12.28 -0.61 2.95
C TYR A 58 10.90 -0.68 2.27
N GLY A 59 10.38 -1.89 2.02
CA GLY A 59 9.06 -2.07 1.44
C GLY A 59 7.92 -1.54 2.32
N PHE A 60 8.02 -1.69 3.65
CA PHE A 60 7.03 -1.12 4.57
C PHE A 60 6.99 0.41 4.48
N VAL A 61 8.16 1.06 4.57
CA VAL A 61 8.27 2.52 4.47
C VAL A 61 7.76 3.00 3.12
N GLU A 62 8.16 2.34 2.03
CA GLU A 62 7.73 2.66 0.68
C GLU A 62 6.20 2.61 0.55
N VAL A 63 5.57 1.50 0.97
CA VAL A 63 4.11 1.33 0.87
C VAL A 63 3.36 2.39 1.69
N VAL A 64 3.79 2.68 2.92
CA VAL A 64 3.13 3.68 3.77
C VAL A 64 3.26 5.09 3.17
N VAL A 65 4.46 5.46 2.72
CA VAL A 65 4.74 6.79 2.16
C VAL A 65 3.99 6.98 0.83
N LEU A 66 4.04 6.00 -0.07
CA LEU A 66 3.34 6.07 -1.34
C LEU A 66 1.82 6.12 -1.13
N ALA A 67 1.27 5.30 -0.24
CA ALA A 67 -0.16 5.33 0.08
C ALA A 67 -0.59 6.70 0.63
N TYR A 68 0.21 7.28 1.54
CA TYR A 68 -0.06 8.62 2.08
C TYR A 68 -0.07 9.68 0.96
N ILE A 69 0.98 9.71 0.14
CA ILE A 69 1.11 10.70 -0.95
C ILE A 69 -0.05 10.56 -1.93
N THR A 70 -0.33 9.34 -2.39
CA THR A 70 -1.42 9.07 -3.34
C THR A 70 -2.78 9.47 -2.77
N ALA A 71 -3.07 9.12 -1.52
CA ALA A 71 -4.33 9.49 -0.86
C ALA A 71 -4.44 11.01 -0.64
N TYR A 72 -3.34 11.69 -0.30
CA TYR A 72 -3.31 13.14 -0.18
C TYR A 72 -3.62 13.82 -1.52
N VAL A 73 -2.97 13.37 -2.60
CA VAL A 73 -3.20 13.88 -3.96
C VAL A 73 -4.65 13.63 -4.38
N PHE A 74 -5.19 12.45 -4.11
CA PHE A 74 -6.58 12.12 -4.37
C PHE A 74 -7.53 13.06 -3.61
N ALA A 75 -7.34 13.25 -2.30
CA ALA A 75 -8.17 14.14 -1.50
C ALA A 75 -8.10 15.61 -1.99
N TRP A 76 -6.92 16.05 -2.44
CA TRP A 76 -6.75 17.36 -3.05
C TRP A 76 -7.53 17.49 -4.37
N LEU A 77 -7.40 16.53 -5.29
CA LEU A 77 -8.14 16.51 -6.56
C LEU A 77 -9.65 16.46 -6.34
N HIS A 78 -10.11 15.57 -5.46
CA HIS A 78 -11.52 15.46 -5.08
C HIS A 78 -12.07 16.81 -4.60
N ASN A 79 -11.41 17.45 -3.64
CA ASN A 79 -11.85 18.75 -3.12
C ASN A 79 -11.82 19.84 -4.19
N ARG A 80 -10.86 19.80 -5.13
CA ARG A 80 -10.76 20.76 -6.23
C ARG A 80 -11.93 20.62 -7.20
N PHE A 81 -12.30 19.41 -7.59
CA PHE A 81 -13.40 19.16 -8.52
C PHE A 81 -14.77 19.38 -7.88
N MET A 82 -14.95 18.98 -6.61
CA MET A 82 -16.20 19.21 -5.86
C MET A 82 -16.50 20.69 -5.56
N LYS A 83 -15.52 21.59 -5.71
CA LYS A 83 -15.73 23.05 -5.61
C LYS A 83 -16.03 23.72 -6.96
N THR A 84 -15.88 22.99 -8.07
CA THR A 84 -16.05 23.51 -9.43
C THR A 84 -17.34 23.03 -10.10
N ALA A 85 -17.95 21.97 -9.56
CA ALA A 85 -19.30 21.50 -9.88
C ALA A 85 -20.31 22.14 -8.92
#